data_AF-A0A2P4UJV0-F1
#
_entry.id   AF-A0A2P4UJV0-F1
#
_cell.length_a   1.000
_cell.length_b   1.000
_cell.length_c   1.000
_cell.angle_alpha   90.00
_cell.angle_beta   90.00
_cell.angle_gamma   90.00
#
_symmetry.space_group_name_H-M   'P 1'
#
loop_
_entity.id
_entity.type
_entity.pdbx_description
1 polymer ?
#
loop_
_entity_poly.entity_id
_entity_poly.type
_entity_poly.pdbx_seq_one_letter_code
_entity_poly.pdbx_strand_id
1 'polypeptide(L)'
;MTVESRTSKIAYPSNGGTAHGYLALPPSGSGPGVVVIQEWWGLTSHIVDVAHRLAAAGFVALAPDLYGGTTTHDVAEADRLMRALPVERAAADLGGAVDHLLGLDAVTGDAVGAVGFCMGGGFVLTLAAQQGPRVGAVVTFYGVLDGRPDFTGLTAPVLGHFGRLDTTPSPAGARRLADRLAAASGRRPDVRFYPADHAFFNDENPMGAYDADAARQAWAATLTFLRAHLRTAPPRELRTAPGDRTLATASRVVARRPRLPFDWAEADDFTLAEPLPLRRVPADKLLPYAFDLDARELVLTFHADVGAAAREPFLYVEQRTNARYVVRVPFEHLDRAFGPPDPAAAPILIFSIGRTGSTLLNALLGCATSRAYSEPDAVTQLALRRPEFAALGTATHRNLAWHALSALLPSGGGCAVKFRSQAARAMPDVLDAFPSARFIYLLRERRAWGRSVHRAFPGTDSDEAARELLDGVRSLALMRSADVESHVVHYEDLVAAPEHVVAQLLGTPDLSPETTARITAVMARDAQAGSEIGRTSAAPEPRGERRWLADFDAAWAKIRPAHLIDRHCPRLEAGGAA
;
A
#
# COMPACT_ATOMS: atom_id res chain seq x y z
N MET A 1 7.35 8.96 11.16
CA MET A 1 8.35 7.96 10.75
C MET A 1 8.42 7.99 9.24
N THR A 2 9.48 8.53 8.67
CA THR A 2 9.72 8.50 7.23
C THR A 2 10.31 7.14 6.91
N VAL A 3 9.60 6.33 6.13
CA VAL A 3 10.09 5.01 5.68
C VAL A 3 11.24 5.27 4.71
N GLU A 4 12.46 4.95 5.10
CA GLU A 4 13.66 5.12 4.26
C GLU A 4 13.65 4.13 3.09
N SER A 5 14.16 4.56 1.93
CA SER A 5 14.38 3.72 0.75
C SER A 5 15.40 2.61 1.04
N ARG A 6 15.14 1.37 0.62
CA ARG A 6 16.11 0.26 0.72
C ARG A 6 17.06 0.31 -0.48
N THR A 7 18.36 0.32 -0.24
CA THR A 7 19.37 0.38 -1.30
C THR A 7 20.48 -0.65 -1.16
N SER A 8 21.05 -1.08 -2.29
CA SER A 8 22.11 -2.08 -2.31
C SER A 8 22.95 -2.02 -3.60
N LYS A 9 24.24 -2.37 -3.47
CA LYS A 9 25.06 -2.77 -4.61
C LYS A 9 24.62 -4.16 -5.06
N ILE A 10 24.44 -4.35 -6.36
CA ILE A 10 23.95 -5.61 -6.94
C ILE A 10 24.85 -6.08 -8.09
N ALA A 11 24.73 -7.37 -8.41
CA ALA A 11 25.28 -7.97 -9.62
C ALA A 11 24.14 -8.59 -10.42
N TYR A 12 24.19 -8.49 -11.75
CA TYR A 12 23.16 -9.04 -12.63
C TYR A 12 23.74 -9.52 -13.97
N PRO A 13 23.11 -10.49 -14.65
CA PRO A 13 23.55 -10.94 -15.96
C PRO A 13 23.43 -9.83 -17.01
N SER A 14 24.45 -9.66 -17.84
CA SER A 14 24.40 -8.77 -19.00
C SER A 14 25.33 -9.27 -20.10
N ASN A 15 24.80 -9.40 -21.33
CA ASN A 15 25.57 -9.72 -22.53
C ASN A 15 26.51 -10.95 -22.39
N GLY A 16 26.03 -12.00 -21.70
CA GLY A 16 26.80 -13.22 -21.44
C GLY A 16 27.82 -13.13 -20.29
N GLY A 17 27.97 -11.96 -19.66
CA GLY A 17 28.79 -11.73 -18.47
C GLY A 17 27.97 -11.27 -17.26
N THR A 18 28.67 -10.73 -16.26
CA THR A 18 28.09 -10.14 -15.06
C THR A 18 28.37 -8.65 -15.04
N ALA A 19 27.31 -7.84 -14.94
CA ALA A 19 27.38 -6.41 -14.71
C ALA A 19 27.10 -6.10 -13.24
N HIS A 20 27.52 -4.91 -12.81
CA HIS A 20 27.31 -4.41 -11.45
C HIS A 20 26.56 -3.09 -11.48
N GLY A 21 25.92 -2.73 -10.38
CA GLY A 21 25.24 -1.44 -10.26
C GLY A 21 24.66 -1.20 -8.88
N TYR A 22 23.95 -0.08 -8.76
CA TYR A 22 23.28 0.34 -7.53
C TYR A 22 21.76 0.32 -7.71
N LEU A 23 21.06 -0.47 -6.89
CA LEU A 23 19.60 -0.58 -6.90
C LEU A 23 19.01 0.19 -5.72
N ALA A 24 18.04 1.05 -5.99
CA ALA A 24 17.26 1.76 -5.00
C ALA A 24 15.76 1.45 -5.15
N LEU A 25 15.16 0.94 -4.06
CA LEU A 25 13.73 0.63 -4.00
C LEU A 25 12.97 1.77 -3.31
N PRO A 26 11.76 2.10 -3.78
CA PRO A 26 10.95 3.13 -3.13
C PRO A 26 10.52 2.64 -1.73
N PRO A 27 10.13 3.55 -0.82
CA PRO A 27 9.60 3.17 0.49
C PRO A 27 8.43 2.17 0.43
N SER A 28 7.63 2.23 -0.63
CA SER A 28 6.54 1.29 -0.92
C SER A 28 6.99 -0.11 -1.34
N GLY A 29 8.29 -0.33 -1.56
CA GLY A 29 8.87 -1.58 -2.03
C GLY A 29 8.72 -1.86 -3.53
N SER A 30 7.76 -1.22 -4.22
CA SER A 30 7.53 -1.40 -5.66
C SER A 30 7.09 -0.12 -6.39
N GLY A 31 7.43 -0.02 -7.68
CA GLY A 31 7.19 1.14 -8.53
C GLY A 31 7.67 0.93 -9.98
N PRO A 32 7.43 1.87 -10.91
CA PRO A 32 7.94 1.76 -12.28
C PRO A 32 9.48 1.73 -12.27
N GLY A 33 10.07 0.88 -13.12
CA GLY A 33 11.52 0.73 -13.21
C GLY A 33 12.17 1.88 -13.98
N VAL A 34 13.33 2.36 -13.55
CA VAL A 34 14.11 3.40 -14.23
C VAL A 34 15.59 3.03 -14.23
N VAL A 35 16.22 2.96 -15.39
CA VAL A 35 17.67 2.88 -15.54
C VAL A 35 18.27 4.28 -15.46
N VAL A 36 19.29 4.47 -14.63
CA VAL A 36 20.01 5.74 -14.45
C VAL A 36 21.42 5.60 -15.00
N ILE A 37 21.75 6.35 -16.04
CA ILE A 37 23.02 6.23 -16.76
C ILE A 37 23.96 7.38 -16.37
N GLN A 38 25.12 6.99 -15.86
CA GLN A 38 26.17 7.88 -15.38
C GLN A 38 26.70 8.88 -16.43
N GLU A 39 27.29 9.96 -15.93
CA GLU A 39 28.19 10.81 -16.70
C GLU A 39 29.53 10.09 -16.97
N TRP A 40 30.44 10.78 -17.66
CA TRP A 40 31.80 10.28 -17.92
C TRP A 40 32.67 10.08 -16.67
N TRP A 41 32.20 10.50 -15.49
CA TRP A 41 32.93 10.40 -14.22
C TRP A 41 32.88 9.01 -13.57
N GLY A 42 31.99 8.12 -14.00
CA GLY A 42 31.73 6.85 -13.31
C GLY A 42 30.40 6.85 -12.54
N LEU A 43 30.14 5.76 -11.83
CA LEU A 43 29.04 5.65 -10.86
C LEU A 43 29.41 6.41 -9.57
N THR A 44 29.36 7.74 -9.63
CA THR A 44 29.69 8.65 -8.52
C THR A 44 28.61 8.70 -7.44
N SER A 45 28.91 9.35 -6.31
CA SER A 45 27.92 9.68 -5.26
C SER A 45 26.73 10.44 -5.81
N HIS A 46 26.94 11.41 -6.70
CA HIS A 46 25.86 12.11 -7.40
C HIS A 46 24.90 11.16 -8.13
N ILE A 47 25.40 10.21 -8.94
CA ILE A 47 24.53 9.27 -9.68
C ILE A 47 23.78 8.33 -8.73
N VAL A 48 24.44 7.91 -7.64
CA VAL A 48 23.78 7.14 -6.58
C VAL A 48 22.66 7.96 -5.92
N ASP A 49 22.89 9.23 -5.61
CA ASP A 49 21.86 10.15 -5.08
C ASP A 49 20.68 10.30 -6.04
N VAL A 50 20.91 10.38 -7.36
CA VAL A 50 19.82 10.41 -8.34
C VAL A 50 18.94 9.14 -8.27
N ALA A 51 19.56 7.96 -8.11
CA ALA A 51 18.80 6.72 -7.91
C ALA A 51 17.97 6.77 -6.61
N HIS A 52 18.53 7.32 -5.52
CA HIS A 52 17.79 7.56 -4.27
C HIS A 52 16.62 8.53 -4.47
N ARG A 53 16.81 9.63 -5.19
CA ARG A 53 15.76 10.62 -5.47
C ARG A 53 14.62 10.05 -6.29
N LEU A 54 14.91 9.15 -7.25
CA LEU A 54 13.89 8.39 -7.98
C LEU A 54 13.14 7.42 -7.06
N ALA A 55 13.86 6.70 -6.19
CA ALA A 55 13.25 5.83 -5.20
C ALA A 55 12.32 6.59 -4.24
N ALA A 56 12.77 7.72 -3.71
CA ALA A 56 11.96 8.61 -2.89
C ALA A 56 10.72 9.14 -3.64
N ALA A 57 10.82 9.29 -4.97
CA ALA A 57 9.71 9.70 -5.83
C ALA A 57 8.77 8.56 -6.28
N GLY A 58 9.03 7.32 -5.86
CA GLY A 58 8.17 6.14 -6.08
C GLY A 58 8.61 5.20 -7.20
N PHE A 59 9.83 5.33 -7.72
CA PHE A 59 10.37 4.48 -8.79
C PHE A 59 11.33 3.41 -8.25
N VAL A 60 11.49 2.30 -8.96
CA VAL A 60 12.60 1.36 -8.73
C VAL A 60 13.76 1.78 -9.63
N ALA A 61 14.85 2.29 -9.06
CA ALA A 61 15.94 2.86 -9.83
C ALA A 61 17.17 1.95 -9.80
N LEU A 62 17.71 1.64 -10.98
CA LEU A 62 18.98 0.92 -11.14
C LEU A 62 19.98 1.84 -11.84
N ALA A 63 21.13 2.09 -11.21
CA ALA A 63 22.27 2.78 -11.81
C ALA A 63 23.39 1.78 -12.14
N PRO A 64 23.56 1.37 -13.41
CA PRO A 64 24.63 0.49 -13.86
C PRO A 64 26.02 1.13 -13.69
N ASP A 65 27.00 0.31 -13.32
CA ASP A 65 28.42 0.70 -13.24
C ASP A 65 29.13 0.35 -14.55
N LEU A 66 29.27 1.34 -15.43
CA LEU A 66 29.83 1.11 -16.77
C LEU A 66 31.36 1.00 -16.76
N TYR A 67 32.03 1.38 -15.67
CA TYR A 67 33.49 1.34 -15.55
C TYR A 67 34.00 0.33 -14.51
N GLY A 68 33.14 -0.57 -14.05
CA GLY A 68 33.51 -1.67 -13.16
C GLY A 68 34.12 -1.21 -11.83
N GLY A 69 33.60 -0.10 -11.27
CA GLY A 69 33.98 0.47 -9.98
C GLY A 69 34.90 1.69 -10.08
N THR A 70 35.35 2.04 -11.29
CA THR A 70 36.22 3.21 -11.49
C THR A 70 35.39 4.49 -11.51
N THR A 71 35.78 5.44 -10.65
CA THR A 71 35.29 6.82 -10.68
C THR A 71 36.46 7.78 -10.75
N THR A 72 36.31 8.92 -11.42
CA THR A 72 37.38 9.92 -11.55
C THR A 72 36.83 11.35 -11.51
N HIS A 73 37.69 12.29 -11.13
CA HIS A 73 37.48 13.74 -11.31
C HIS A 73 38.59 14.37 -12.16
N ASP A 74 39.52 13.55 -12.67
CA ASP A 74 40.54 13.97 -13.61
C ASP A 74 39.98 13.91 -15.04
N VAL A 75 40.05 15.04 -15.75
CA VAL A 75 39.47 15.20 -17.09
C VAL A 75 40.14 14.27 -18.10
N ALA A 76 41.47 14.11 -18.04
CA ALA A 76 42.19 13.28 -19.00
C ALA A 76 41.85 11.79 -18.82
N GLU A 77 41.68 11.36 -17.57
CA GLU A 77 41.24 10.00 -17.25
C GLU A 77 39.78 9.76 -17.63
N ALA A 78 38.87 10.71 -17.36
CA ALA A 78 37.46 10.59 -17.77
C ALA A 78 37.34 10.44 -19.29
N ASP A 79 38.11 11.24 -20.03
CA ASP A 79 38.17 11.20 -21.49
C ASP A 79 38.76 9.88 -22.02
N ARG A 80 39.77 9.32 -21.32
CA ARG A 80 40.30 7.97 -21.62
C ARG A 80 39.26 6.88 -21.39
N LEU A 81 38.57 6.89 -20.25
CA LEU A 81 37.53 5.92 -19.90
C LEU A 81 36.36 5.98 -20.90
N MET A 82 35.90 7.19 -21.23
CA MET A 82 34.82 7.39 -22.21
C MET A 82 35.20 6.82 -23.58
N ARG A 83 36.40 7.11 -24.09
CA ARG A 83 36.86 6.56 -25.37
C ARG A 83 37.04 5.04 -25.37
N ALA A 84 37.31 4.45 -24.21
CA ALA A 84 37.42 3.00 -24.05
C ALA A 84 36.05 2.29 -24.00
N LEU A 85 34.94 3.05 -23.98
CA LEU A 85 33.58 2.54 -23.89
C LEU A 85 32.76 2.92 -25.15
N PRO A 86 32.82 2.10 -26.23
CA PRO A 86 32.03 2.34 -27.43
C PRO A 86 30.53 2.38 -27.14
N VAL A 87 29.82 3.32 -27.75
CA VAL A 87 28.37 3.57 -27.56
C VAL A 87 27.54 2.29 -27.70
N GLU A 88 27.79 1.52 -28.75
CA GLU A 88 27.02 0.34 -29.11
C GLU A 88 27.22 -0.79 -28.09
N ARG A 89 28.45 -0.93 -27.58
CA ARG A 89 28.78 -1.87 -26.52
C ARG A 89 28.15 -1.44 -25.19
N ALA A 90 28.25 -0.16 -24.84
CA ALA A 90 27.62 0.39 -23.65
C ALA A 90 26.10 0.16 -23.68
N ALA A 91 25.45 0.44 -24.80
CA ALA A 91 24.01 0.24 -24.98
C ALA A 91 23.61 -1.24 -24.89
N ALA A 92 24.42 -2.15 -25.43
CA ALA A 92 24.20 -3.59 -25.30
C ALA A 92 24.31 -4.04 -23.83
N ASP A 93 25.33 -3.58 -23.10
CA ASP A 93 25.55 -3.92 -21.69
C ASP A 93 24.45 -3.31 -20.78
N LEU A 94 23.90 -2.15 -21.15
CA LEU A 94 22.72 -1.55 -20.51
C LEU A 94 21.43 -2.33 -20.78
N GLY A 95 21.36 -3.14 -21.84
CA GLY A 95 20.26 -4.07 -22.09
C GLY A 95 20.05 -5.05 -20.94
N GLY A 96 21.12 -5.53 -20.32
CA GLY A 96 21.04 -6.38 -19.13
C GLY A 96 20.45 -5.66 -17.90
N ALA A 97 20.61 -4.34 -17.79
CA ALA A 97 19.95 -3.56 -16.73
C ALA A 97 18.44 -3.47 -16.95
N VAL A 98 18.00 -3.35 -18.21
CA VAL A 98 16.58 -3.42 -18.59
C VAL A 98 16.00 -4.80 -18.29
N ASP A 99 16.72 -5.87 -18.66
CA ASP A 99 16.34 -7.26 -18.35
C ASP A 99 16.21 -7.47 -16.84
N HIS A 100 17.20 -7.03 -16.07
CA HIS A 100 17.21 -7.18 -14.63
C HIS A 100 16.02 -6.48 -13.99
N LEU A 101 15.80 -5.20 -14.30
CA LEU A 101 14.66 -4.44 -13.76
C LEU A 101 13.33 -5.10 -14.11
N LEU A 102 13.10 -5.48 -15.36
CA LEU A 102 11.84 -6.11 -15.77
C LEU A 102 11.63 -7.52 -15.17
N GLY A 103 12.69 -8.15 -14.65
CA GLY A 103 12.63 -9.40 -13.91
C GLY A 103 12.34 -9.26 -12.42
N LEU A 104 12.37 -8.05 -11.86
CA LEU A 104 12.10 -7.82 -10.42
C LEU A 104 10.59 -7.72 -10.15
N ASP A 105 10.12 -8.43 -9.13
CA ASP A 105 8.75 -8.27 -8.60
C ASP A 105 8.46 -6.84 -8.11
N ALA A 106 9.51 -6.08 -7.80
CA ALA A 106 9.42 -4.68 -7.40
C ALA A 106 9.05 -3.74 -8.57
N VAL A 107 9.29 -4.12 -9.83
CA VAL A 107 9.04 -3.26 -11.00
C VAL A 107 7.61 -3.41 -11.51
N THR A 108 6.85 -2.31 -11.45
CA THR A 108 5.46 -2.29 -11.91
C THR A 108 5.39 -1.80 -13.35
N GLY A 109 5.43 -2.70 -14.33
CA GLY A 109 5.45 -2.35 -15.76
C GLY A 109 6.02 -3.48 -16.62
N ASP A 110 5.81 -3.40 -17.94
CA ASP A 110 6.50 -4.22 -18.95
C ASP A 110 7.58 -3.43 -19.72
N ALA A 111 7.74 -2.15 -19.38
CA ALA A 111 8.77 -1.27 -19.88
C ALA A 111 9.39 -0.45 -18.73
N VAL A 112 10.65 -0.05 -18.90
CA VAL A 112 11.37 0.82 -17.95
C VAL A 112 11.53 2.23 -18.52
N GLY A 113 11.72 3.21 -17.65
CA GLY A 113 12.28 4.49 -18.03
C GLY A 113 13.79 4.42 -18.14
N ALA A 114 14.38 5.35 -18.89
CA ALA A 114 15.82 5.56 -18.90
C ALA A 114 16.13 7.05 -18.74
N VAL A 115 16.98 7.38 -17.77
CA VAL A 115 17.47 8.75 -17.52
C VAL A 115 18.98 8.73 -17.63
N GLY A 116 19.56 9.64 -18.41
CA GLY A 116 21.01 9.69 -18.59
C GLY A 116 21.54 11.12 -18.64
N PHE A 117 22.79 11.28 -18.22
CA PHE A 117 23.45 12.57 -18.06
C PHE A 117 24.74 12.62 -18.89
N CYS A 118 25.00 13.73 -19.60
CA CYS A 118 26.19 13.91 -20.45
C CYS A 118 26.35 12.73 -21.44
N MET A 119 27.45 11.97 -21.35
CA MET A 119 27.69 10.72 -22.09
C MET A 119 26.51 9.74 -21.94
N GLY A 120 26.03 9.52 -20.72
CA GLY A 120 24.86 8.68 -20.45
C GLY A 120 23.57 9.21 -21.08
N GLY A 121 23.45 10.53 -21.23
CA GLY A 121 22.33 11.19 -21.93
C GLY A 121 22.31 10.86 -23.43
N GLY A 122 23.47 10.56 -24.00
CA GLY A 122 23.58 9.97 -25.32
C GLY A 122 23.21 8.48 -25.34
N PHE A 123 23.75 7.70 -24.39
CA PHE A 123 23.51 6.25 -24.32
C PHE A 123 22.04 5.88 -24.10
N VAL A 124 21.26 6.66 -23.36
CA VAL A 124 19.81 6.37 -23.18
C VAL A 124 19.05 6.36 -24.49
N LEU A 125 19.44 7.18 -25.47
CA LEU A 125 18.78 7.24 -26.78
C LEU A 125 19.08 5.99 -27.61
N THR A 126 20.35 5.55 -27.61
CA THR A 126 20.77 4.32 -28.30
C THR A 126 20.17 3.09 -27.62
N LEU A 127 20.18 3.02 -26.29
CA LEU A 127 19.54 1.96 -25.51
C LEU A 127 18.06 1.85 -25.88
N ALA A 128 17.34 2.97 -25.91
CA ALA A 128 15.91 2.97 -26.24
C ALA A 128 15.64 2.55 -27.69
N ALA A 129 16.51 2.89 -28.63
CA ALA A 129 16.41 2.40 -30.00
C ALA A 129 16.63 0.88 -30.10
N GLN A 130 17.61 0.34 -29.36
CA GLN A 130 17.92 -1.10 -29.36
C GLN A 130 16.87 -1.94 -28.62
N GLN A 131 16.32 -1.43 -27.52
CA GLN A 131 15.36 -2.15 -26.67
C GLN A 131 13.89 -1.95 -27.10
N GLY A 132 13.65 -0.99 -27.99
CA GLY A 132 12.33 -0.70 -28.56
C GLY A 132 11.25 -0.49 -27.49
N PRO A 133 10.12 -1.22 -27.52
CA PRO A 133 8.98 -0.98 -26.63
C PRO A 133 9.27 -1.30 -25.15
N ARG A 134 10.40 -1.95 -24.85
CA ARG A 134 10.82 -2.24 -23.47
C ARG A 134 11.34 -1.00 -22.73
N VAL A 135 11.60 0.09 -23.45
CA VAL A 135 11.85 1.41 -22.86
C VAL A 135 10.64 2.30 -23.13
N GLY A 136 9.93 2.66 -22.07
CA GLY A 136 8.64 3.37 -22.16
C GLY A 136 8.76 4.90 -22.10
N ALA A 137 9.91 5.41 -21.63
CA ALA A 137 10.17 6.84 -21.52
C ALA A 137 11.69 7.10 -21.49
N VAL A 138 12.16 8.11 -22.21
CA VAL A 138 13.57 8.51 -22.21
C VAL A 138 13.73 9.94 -21.77
N VAL A 139 14.66 10.18 -20.85
CA VAL A 139 15.06 11.52 -20.43
C VAL A 139 16.56 11.69 -20.63
N THR A 140 16.94 12.65 -21.46
CA THR A 140 18.34 12.99 -21.72
C THR A 140 18.67 14.34 -21.10
N PHE A 141 19.68 14.37 -20.24
CA PHE A 141 20.25 15.59 -19.68
C PHE A 141 21.54 15.90 -20.42
N TYR A 142 21.53 17.01 -21.16
CA TYR A 142 22.68 17.60 -21.88
C TYR A 142 23.51 16.56 -22.65
N GLY A 143 22.85 15.54 -23.19
CA GLY A 143 23.47 14.42 -23.87
C GLY A 143 23.35 14.53 -25.39
N VAL A 144 24.49 14.51 -26.08
CA VAL A 144 24.59 14.29 -27.52
C VAL A 144 25.74 13.33 -27.76
N LEU A 145 25.54 12.36 -28.64
CA LEU A 145 26.61 11.45 -29.05
C LEU A 145 27.31 12.01 -30.29
N ASP A 146 28.65 12.01 -30.25
CA ASP A 146 29.47 12.19 -31.44
C ASP A 146 29.37 10.92 -32.30
N GLY A 147 28.64 11.05 -33.40
CA GLY A 147 28.33 9.94 -34.30
C GLY A 147 26.96 10.09 -34.97
N ARG A 148 26.64 9.16 -35.88
CA ARG A 148 25.29 9.02 -36.45
C ARG A 148 24.65 7.73 -35.92
N PRO A 149 24.32 7.66 -34.61
CA PRO A 149 23.61 6.51 -34.06
C PRO A 149 22.28 6.29 -34.81
N ASP A 150 21.93 5.02 -34.98
CA ASP A 150 20.67 4.59 -35.57
C ASP A 150 19.55 4.65 -34.52
N PHE A 151 18.49 5.37 -34.85
CA PHE A 151 17.33 5.57 -33.99
C PHE A 151 16.07 4.88 -34.53
N THR A 152 16.17 4.06 -35.58
CA THR A 152 15.02 3.41 -36.25
C THR A 152 14.13 2.59 -35.30
N GLY A 153 14.70 1.99 -34.26
CA GLY A 153 13.95 1.22 -33.25
C GLY A 153 13.37 2.06 -32.10
N LEU A 154 13.57 3.38 -32.08
CA LEU A 154 13.13 4.24 -30.99
C LEU A 154 11.61 4.43 -31.02
N THR A 155 10.92 3.83 -30.04
CA THR A 155 9.45 3.96 -29.88
C THR A 155 9.04 4.84 -28.70
N ALA A 156 9.95 5.04 -27.74
CA ALA A 156 9.70 5.80 -26.52
C ALA A 156 9.51 7.30 -26.81
N PRO A 157 8.61 8.00 -26.10
CA PRO A 157 8.67 9.46 -26.02
C PRO A 157 9.99 9.89 -25.36
N VAL A 158 10.53 11.03 -25.82
CA VAL A 158 11.80 11.59 -25.37
C VAL A 158 11.60 12.99 -24.78
N LEU A 159 12.15 13.22 -23.60
CA LEU A 159 12.32 14.53 -22.96
C LEU A 159 13.82 14.87 -22.92
N GLY A 160 14.20 16.04 -23.42
CA GLY A 160 15.57 16.52 -23.41
C GLY A 160 15.73 17.82 -22.64
N HIS A 161 16.73 17.89 -21.77
CA HIS A 161 17.08 19.07 -20.98
C HIS A 161 18.46 19.58 -21.38
N PHE A 162 18.56 20.81 -21.87
CA PHE A 162 19.82 21.37 -22.39
C PHE A 162 20.10 22.77 -21.85
N GLY A 163 21.38 23.11 -21.69
CA GLY A 163 21.81 24.46 -21.36
C GLY A 163 21.76 25.40 -22.58
N ARG A 164 21.47 26.69 -22.36
CA ARG A 164 21.59 27.73 -23.38
C ARG A 164 23.04 28.21 -23.55
N LEU A 165 23.85 28.04 -22.51
CA LEU A 165 25.26 28.43 -22.49
C LEU A 165 26.18 27.27 -22.88
N ASP A 166 25.64 26.04 -22.88
CA ASP A 166 26.35 24.83 -23.27
C ASP A 166 26.88 24.94 -24.71
N THR A 167 28.15 24.60 -24.90
CA THR A 167 28.79 24.57 -26.22
C THR A 167 28.86 23.15 -26.79
N THR A 168 28.75 22.13 -25.93
CA THR A 168 28.94 20.71 -26.26
C THR A 168 27.97 19.84 -25.43
N PRO A 169 26.67 19.79 -25.78
CA PRO A 169 26.10 20.26 -27.04
C PRO A 169 25.62 21.72 -27.03
N SER A 170 25.94 22.44 -28.11
CA SER A 170 25.28 23.72 -28.41
C SER A 170 23.75 23.59 -28.56
N PRO A 171 22.97 24.65 -28.30
CA PRO A 171 21.53 24.64 -28.54
C PRO A 171 21.12 24.25 -29.97
N ALA A 172 21.93 24.64 -30.95
CA ALA A 172 21.76 24.22 -32.34
C ALA A 172 21.99 22.71 -32.53
N GLY A 173 22.97 22.14 -31.83
CA GLY A 173 23.22 20.69 -31.76
C GLY A 173 22.04 19.93 -31.17
N ALA A 174 21.51 20.39 -30.03
CA ALA A 174 20.34 19.79 -29.39
C ALA A 174 19.10 19.81 -30.29
N ARG A 175 18.85 20.92 -31.01
CA ARG A 175 17.75 21.01 -32.00
C ARG A 175 17.94 20.02 -33.16
N ARG A 176 19.15 19.91 -33.70
CA ARG A 176 19.46 18.92 -34.76
C ARG A 176 19.24 17.48 -34.28
N LEU A 177 19.60 17.18 -33.04
CA LEU A 177 19.30 15.87 -32.44
C LEU A 177 17.78 15.65 -32.39
N ALA A 178 17.01 16.63 -31.93
CA ALA A 178 15.55 16.53 -31.87
C ALA A 178 14.91 16.24 -33.24
N ASP A 179 15.38 16.91 -34.30
CA ASP A 179 14.89 16.70 -35.66
C ASP A 179 15.26 15.30 -36.20
N ARG A 180 16.46 14.78 -35.86
CA ARG A 180 16.86 13.40 -36.19
C ARG A 180 15.97 12.36 -35.48
N LEU A 181 15.70 12.55 -34.20
CA LEU A 181 14.83 11.66 -33.43
C LEU A 181 13.40 11.68 -33.98
N ALA A 182 12.91 12.86 -34.37
CA ALA A 182 11.60 13.00 -35.00
C ALA A 182 11.51 12.27 -36.35
N ALA A 183 12.55 12.40 -37.18
CA ALA A 183 12.62 11.71 -38.47
C ALA A 183 12.66 10.18 -38.33
N ALA A 184 13.34 9.66 -37.31
CA ALA A 184 13.47 8.21 -37.10
C ALA A 184 12.24 7.57 -36.43
N SER A 185 11.66 8.23 -35.42
CA SER A 185 10.57 7.66 -34.60
C SER A 185 9.17 8.11 -35.03
N GLY A 186 9.06 9.12 -35.91
CA GLY A 186 7.79 9.79 -36.24
C GLY A 186 7.22 10.63 -35.10
N ARG A 187 7.97 10.82 -33.98
CA ARG A 187 7.53 11.56 -32.79
C ARG A 187 8.53 12.65 -32.45
N ARG A 188 8.05 13.89 -32.33
CA ARG A 188 8.92 15.01 -31.96
C ARG A 188 9.24 14.98 -30.46
N PRO A 189 10.52 14.98 -30.05
CA PRO A 189 10.91 15.08 -28.64
C PRO A 189 10.47 16.41 -28.00
N ASP A 190 10.14 16.39 -26.71
CA ASP A 190 10.03 17.60 -25.88
C ASP A 190 11.44 18.04 -25.49
N VAL A 191 11.88 19.22 -25.93
CA VAL A 191 13.23 19.73 -25.69
C VAL A 191 13.15 21.06 -24.97
N ARG A 192 13.80 21.15 -23.81
CA ARG A 192 13.78 22.30 -22.91
C ARG A 192 15.17 22.90 -22.77
N PHE A 193 15.21 24.23 -22.77
CA PHE A 193 16.45 25.01 -22.71
C PHE A 193 16.47 25.90 -21.46
N TYR A 194 17.52 25.74 -20.66
CA TYR A 194 17.72 26.41 -19.37
C TYR A 194 18.84 27.45 -19.48
N PRO A 195 18.80 28.56 -18.72
CA PRO A 195 19.88 29.57 -18.70
C PRO A 195 21.12 29.09 -17.92
N ALA A 196 21.60 27.88 -18.23
CA ALA A 196 22.70 27.21 -17.56
C ALA A 196 23.69 26.61 -18.59
N ASP A 197 24.84 26.15 -18.11
CA ASP A 197 25.89 25.49 -18.89
C ASP A 197 25.72 23.96 -18.90
N HIS A 198 26.67 23.24 -19.50
CA HIS A 198 26.75 21.79 -19.48
C HIS A 198 26.81 21.26 -18.04
N ALA A 199 26.22 20.08 -17.79
CA ALA A 199 26.23 19.45 -16.47
C ALA A 199 25.59 20.30 -15.34
N PHE A 200 24.64 21.18 -15.67
CA PHE A 200 23.94 22.03 -14.69
C PHE A 200 23.16 21.29 -13.62
N PHE A 201 22.87 20.00 -13.82
CA PHE A 201 22.14 19.18 -12.87
C PHE A 201 23.04 18.55 -11.80
N ASN A 202 24.34 18.40 -12.10
CA ASN A 202 25.30 17.76 -11.21
C ASN A 202 25.80 18.74 -10.15
N ASP A 203 25.31 18.60 -8.93
CA ASP A 203 25.66 19.39 -7.74
C ASP A 203 27.04 19.07 -7.16
N GLU A 204 27.65 17.97 -7.59
CA GLU A 204 29.02 17.57 -7.30
C GLU A 204 29.98 17.82 -8.48
N ASN A 205 29.53 18.53 -9.53
CA ASN A 205 30.33 18.73 -10.73
C ASN A 205 31.67 19.43 -10.42
N PRO A 206 32.82 18.79 -10.67
CA PRO A 206 34.13 19.39 -10.41
C PRO A 206 34.39 20.70 -11.15
N MET A 207 33.67 20.95 -12.26
CA MET A 207 33.80 22.17 -13.08
C MET A 207 32.90 23.32 -12.61
N GLY A 208 32.09 23.12 -11.56
CA GLY A 208 31.30 24.20 -10.95
C GLY A 208 30.11 24.70 -11.78
N ALA A 209 29.58 23.89 -12.69
CA ALA A 209 28.50 24.28 -13.59
C ALA A 209 27.08 24.11 -13.02
N TYR A 210 26.95 23.63 -11.77
CA TYR A 210 25.66 23.38 -11.14
C TYR A 210 24.78 24.65 -11.08
N ASP A 211 23.53 24.53 -11.52
CA ASP A 211 22.52 25.56 -11.41
C ASP A 211 21.27 24.99 -10.70
N ALA A 212 21.07 25.40 -9.45
CA ALA A 212 20.03 24.83 -8.60
C ALA A 212 18.61 25.06 -9.14
N ASP A 213 18.35 26.19 -9.79
CA ASP A 213 17.02 26.52 -10.30
C ASP A 213 16.70 25.76 -11.59
N ALA A 214 17.66 25.64 -12.49
CA ALA A 214 17.56 24.80 -13.67
C ALA A 214 17.42 23.33 -13.29
N ALA A 215 18.23 22.84 -12.35
CA ALA A 215 18.19 21.47 -11.86
C ALA A 215 16.83 21.12 -11.24
N ARG A 216 16.28 21.99 -10.38
CA ARG A 216 14.97 21.82 -9.76
C ARG A 216 13.84 21.75 -10.80
N GLN A 217 13.85 22.66 -11.79
CA GLN A 217 12.84 22.68 -12.84
C GLN A 217 12.91 21.44 -13.76
N ALA A 218 14.13 21.07 -14.17
CA ALA A 218 14.36 19.88 -14.97
C ALA A 218 13.95 18.61 -14.22
N TRP A 219 14.23 18.51 -12.91
CA TRP A 219 13.82 17.38 -12.09
C TRP A 219 12.31 17.23 -11.99
N ALA A 220 11.59 18.31 -11.69
CA ALA A 220 10.13 18.29 -11.60
C ALA A 220 9.48 17.84 -12.93
N ALA A 221 10.03 18.31 -14.06
CA ALA A 221 9.61 17.90 -15.38
C ALA A 221 9.87 16.40 -15.64
N THR A 222 11.06 15.92 -15.28
CA THR A 222 11.45 14.50 -15.39
C THR A 222 10.51 13.59 -14.63
N LEU A 223 10.22 13.90 -13.36
CA LEU A 223 9.30 13.07 -12.55
C LEU A 223 7.88 13.05 -13.14
N THR A 224 7.41 14.21 -13.63
CA THR A 224 6.09 14.32 -14.28
C THR A 224 6.03 13.48 -15.55
N PHE A 225 7.06 13.59 -16.39
CA PHE A 225 7.19 12.87 -17.66
C PHE A 225 7.26 11.35 -17.45
N LEU A 226 8.11 10.87 -16.54
CA LEU A 226 8.23 9.45 -16.22
C LEU A 226 6.90 8.88 -15.72
N ARG A 227 6.18 9.60 -14.84
CA ARG A 227 4.86 9.16 -14.35
C ARG A 227 3.80 9.09 -15.45
N ALA A 228 3.85 10.01 -16.41
CA ALA A 228 2.89 10.05 -17.52
C ALA A 228 3.10 8.90 -18.52
N HIS A 229 4.34 8.45 -18.70
CA HIS A 229 4.69 7.51 -19.77
C HIS A 229 4.99 6.09 -19.31
N LEU A 230 5.41 5.90 -18.06
CA LEU A 230 5.60 4.57 -17.49
C LEU A 230 4.26 4.06 -16.95
N ARG A 231 3.55 3.33 -17.81
CA ARG A 231 2.32 2.63 -17.43
C ARG A 231 2.66 1.54 -16.42
N THR A 232 1.88 1.46 -15.34
CA THR A 232 1.88 0.27 -14.51
C THR A 232 1.10 -0.81 -15.26
N ALA A 233 1.81 -1.85 -15.70
CA ALA A 233 1.19 -3.04 -16.25
C ALA A 233 0.44 -3.78 -15.12
N PRO A 234 -0.62 -4.55 -15.43
CA PRO A 234 -1.21 -5.45 -14.45
C PRO A 234 -0.11 -6.38 -13.91
N PRO A 235 -0.11 -6.64 -12.59
CA PRO A 235 0.70 -7.67 -11.96
C PRO A 235 0.61 -8.97 -12.76
N ARG A 236 1.70 -9.74 -12.77
CA ARG A 236 1.79 -10.98 -13.55
C ARG A 236 0.64 -11.94 -13.22
N GLU A 237 0.23 -11.97 -11.96
CA GLU A 237 -0.87 -12.77 -11.39
C GLU A 237 -2.25 -12.38 -11.92
N LEU A 238 -2.42 -11.14 -12.39
CA LEU A 238 -3.66 -10.63 -12.99
C LEU A 238 -3.65 -10.71 -14.52
N ARG A 239 -2.57 -11.21 -15.14
CA ARG A 239 -2.51 -11.45 -16.59
C ARG A 239 -3.20 -12.77 -16.92
N THR A 240 -3.86 -12.83 -18.09
CA THR A 240 -4.61 -14.03 -18.49
C THR A 240 -3.97 -14.80 -19.64
N ALA A 241 -4.10 -16.13 -19.57
CA ALA A 241 -3.78 -17.05 -20.65
C ALA A 241 -5.05 -17.38 -21.48
N PRO A 242 -4.92 -17.85 -22.72
CA PRO A 242 -6.05 -18.32 -23.51
C PRO A 242 -6.69 -19.60 -22.92
N GLY A 243 -8.03 -19.70 -22.96
CA GLY A 243 -8.80 -20.89 -22.53
C GLY A 243 -9.56 -20.71 -21.20
N ASP A 244 -10.78 -21.27 -21.11
CA ASP A 244 -11.76 -21.24 -19.98
C ASP A 244 -12.62 -19.97 -19.79
N ARG A 245 -13.74 -20.04 -19.05
CA ARG A 245 -14.68 -18.91 -18.85
C ARG A 245 -14.15 -17.86 -17.86
N THR A 246 -14.50 -16.58 -18.07
CA THR A 246 -14.19 -15.47 -17.16
C THR A 246 -14.84 -15.70 -15.79
N LEU A 247 -14.08 -15.49 -14.71
CA LEU A 247 -14.53 -15.59 -13.32
C LEU A 247 -14.65 -14.23 -12.63
N ALA A 248 -13.82 -13.30 -13.03
CA ALA A 248 -13.68 -12.00 -12.39
C ALA A 248 -13.16 -10.97 -13.39
N THR A 249 -13.16 -9.71 -13.03
CA THR A 249 -12.48 -8.65 -13.79
C THR A 249 -11.47 -7.93 -12.92
N ALA A 250 -10.30 -7.60 -13.47
CA ALA A 250 -9.30 -6.76 -12.82
C ALA A 250 -9.20 -5.43 -13.53
N SER A 251 -9.29 -4.34 -12.78
CA SER A 251 -9.10 -2.99 -13.29
C SER A 251 -8.05 -2.26 -12.50
N ARG A 252 -7.19 -1.52 -13.20
CA ARG A 252 -6.26 -0.59 -12.57
C ARG A 252 -7.04 0.60 -11.98
N VAL A 253 -6.69 1.01 -10.77
CA VAL A 253 -7.21 2.24 -10.16
C VAL A 253 -6.60 3.43 -10.88
N VAL A 254 -7.45 4.29 -11.43
CA VAL A 254 -7.09 5.53 -12.14
C VAL A 254 -7.20 6.72 -11.19
N ALA A 255 -8.26 6.77 -10.40
CA ALA A 255 -8.50 7.80 -9.41
C ALA A 255 -9.31 7.23 -8.24
N ARG A 256 -9.39 8.00 -7.14
CA ARG A 256 -10.09 7.63 -5.92
C ARG A 256 -11.00 8.77 -5.49
N ARG A 257 -12.18 8.44 -4.96
CA ARG A 257 -13.06 9.46 -4.37
C ARG A 257 -12.47 9.97 -3.05
N PRO A 258 -12.45 11.29 -2.80
CA PRO A 258 -12.09 11.83 -1.50
C PRO A 258 -13.12 11.41 -0.46
N ARG A 259 -12.68 10.82 0.65
CA ARG A 259 -13.51 10.40 1.79
C ARG A 259 -12.81 10.72 3.11
N LEU A 260 -13.60 10.89 4.16
CA LEU A 260 -13.08 11.03 5.52
C LEU A 260 -12.50 9.68 6.01
N PRO A 261 -11.57 9.70 6.98
CA PRO A 261 -11.00 8.48 7.54
C PRO A 261 -12.05 7.53 8.14
N PHE A 262 -13.20 8.03 8.60
CA PHE A 262 -14.23 7.22 9.28
C PHE A 262 -15.34 6.71 8.34
N ASP A 263 -15.37 7.16 7.09
CA ASP A 263 -16.33 6.69 6.09
C ASP A 263 -16.09 5.21 5.81
N TRP A 264 -17.17 4.44 5.67
CA TRP A 264 -17.06 3.04 5.29
C TRP A 264 -16.65 2.88 3.83
N ALA A 265 -16.02 1.74 3.51
CA ALA A 265 -15.71 1.35 2.15
C ALA A 265 -16.97 1.25 1.29
N GLU A 266 -16.90 1.71 0.04
CA GLU A 266 -17.97 1.56 -0.95
C GLU A 266 -17.42 1.07 -2.30
N ALA A 267 -18.26 0.36 -3.05
CA ALA A 267 -17.87 -0.22 -4.33
C ALA A 267 -17.45 0.84 -5.39
N ASP A 268 -17.89 2.09 -5.24
CA ASP A 268 -17.66 3.19 -6.16
C ASP A 268 -16.55 4.17 -5.69
N ASP A 269 -15.77 3.79 -4.67
CA ASP A 269 -14.63 4.57 -4.17
C ASP A 269 -13.50 4.71 -5.21
N PHE A 270 -13.48 3.85 -6.24
CA PHE A 270 -12.45 3.82 -7.27
C PHE A 270 -13.00 4.21 -8.65
N THR A 271 -12.26 5.08 -9.35
CA THR A 271 -12.37 5.21 -10.81
C THR A 271 -11.44 4.18 -11.44
N LEU A 272 -11.99 3.31 -12.28
CA LEU A 272 -11.30 2.13 -12.81
C LEU A 272 -10.99 2.28 -14.30
N ALA A 273 -9.83 1.79 -14.70
CA ALA A 273 -9.50 1.59 -16.11
C ALA A 273 -10.32 0.43 -16.71
N GLU A 274 -10.22 0.27 -18.03
CA GLU A 274 -10.89 -0.81 -18.75
C GLU A 274 -10.60 -2.17 -18.11
N PRO A 275 -11.64 -2.98 -17.83
CA PRO A 275 -11.50 -4.23 -17.11
C PRO A 275 -10.78 -5.29 -17.94
N LEU A 276 -9.87 -6.00 -17.29
CA LEU A 276 -9.20 -7.18 -17.81
C LEU A 276 -9.96 -8.42 -17.32
N PRO A 277 -10.47 -9.28 -18.22
CA PRO A 277 -11.17 -10.49 -17.80
C PRO A 277 -10.17 -11.46 -17.17
N LEU A 278 -10.44 -11.89 -15.93
CA LEU A 278 -9.66 -12.88 -15.21
C LEU A 278 -10.31 -14.26 -15.32
N ARG A 279 -9.50 -15.28 -15.62
CA ARG A 279 -9.94 -16.69 -15.68
C ARG A 279 -9.56 -17.48 -14.43
N ARG A 280 -8.67 -16.92 -13.61
CA ARG A 280 -8.27 -17.41 -12.29
C ARG A 280 -8.12 -16.23 -11.36
N VAL A 281 -8.36 -16.46 -10.08
CA VAL A 281 -8.32 -15.44 -9.04
C VAL A 281 -7.12 -15.73 -8.13
N PRO A 282 -6.15 -14.80 -7.99
CA PRO A 282 -5.02 -14.98 -7.06
C PRO A 282 -5.49 -14.72 -5.63
N ALA A 283 -6.21 -15.70 -5.05
CA ALA A 283 -6.90 -15.53 -3.77
C ALA A 283 -5.96 -15.12 -2.62
N ASP A 284 -4.70 -15.55 -2.64
CA ASP A 284 -3.68 -15.21 -1.64
C ASP A 284 -3.18 -13.75 -1.73
N LYS A 285 -3.59 -13.01 -2.76
CA LYS A 285 -3.24 -11.60 -3.00
C LYS A 285 -4.43 -10.65 -2.92
N LEU A 286 -5.61 -11.15 -2.58
CA LEU A 286 -6.85 -10.38 -2.62
C LEU A 286 -7.48 -10.25 -1.26
N LEU A 287 -7.91 -9.02 -0.94
CA LEU A 287 -8.60 -8.70 0.29
C LEU A 287 -9.99 -8.16 -0.03
N PRO A 288 -11.07 -8.72 0.56
CA PRO A 288 -12.43 -8.18 0.41
C PRO A 288 -12.48 -6.72 0.82
N TYR A 289 -13.15 -5.89 0.03
CA TYR A 289 -13.26 -4.45 0.26
C TYR A 289 -14.71 -4.01 0.44
N ALA A 290 -15.55 -4.29 -0.55
CA ALA A 290 -16.94 -3.86 -0.55
C ALA A 290 -17.85 -4.77 -1.38
N PHE A 291 -19.16 -4.71 -1.14
CA PHE A 291 -20.16 -5.32 -1.99
C PHE A 291 -20.74 -4.28 -2.95
N ASP A 292 -20.86 -4.63 -4.23
CA ASP A 292 -21.72 -3.95 -5.18
C ASP A 292 -23.00 -4.77 -5.34
N LEU A 293 -24.08 -4.36 -4.67
CA LEU A 293 -25.33 -5.12 -4.65
C LEU A 293 -26.11 -4.98 -5.96
N ASP A 294 -25.98 -3.85 -6.65
CA ASP A 294 -26.64 -3.60 -7.92
C ASP A 294 -26.00 -4.45 -9.02
N ALA A 295 -24.67 -4.50 -9.06
CA ALA A 295 -23.93 -5.38 -9.98
C ALA A 295 -23.87 -6.84 -9.50
N ARG A 296 -24.22 -7.10 -8.23
CA ARG A 296 -24.08 -8.41 -7.56
C ARG A 296 -22.64 -8.93 -7.59
N GLU A 297 -21.70 -8.09 -7.20
CA GLU A 297 -20.27 -8.39 -7.21
C GLU A 297 -19.61 -8.12 -5.85
N LEU A 298 -18.64 -8.95 -5.48
CA LEU A 298 -17.70 -8.63 -4.42
C LEU A 298 -16.53 -7.86 -5.03
N VAL A 299 -16.27 -6.68 -4.50
CA VAL A 299 -15.12 -5.84 -4.83
C VAL A 299 -13.98 -6.21 -3.88
N LEU A 300 -12.85 -6.62 -4.45
CA LEU A 300 -11.62 -6.95 -3.75
C LEU A 300 -10.49 -6.01 -4.19
N THR A 301 -9.49 -5.83 -3.33
CA THR A 301 -8.28 -5.08 -3.65
C THR A 301 -7.08 -6.02 -3.74
N PHE A 302 -6.22 -5.80 -4.73
CA PHE A 302 -5.00 -6.59 -4.93
C PHE A 302 -3.81 -6.00 -4.18
N HIS A 303 -3.10 -6.88 -3.46
CA HIS A 303 -1.93 -6.56 -2.65
C HIS A 303 -0.81 -7.57 -2.92
N ALA A 304 0.34 -7.10 -3.41
CA ALA A 304 1.50 -7.96 -3.63
C ALA A 304 2.02 -8.57 -2.30
N ASP A 305 1.97 -7.79 -1.23
CA ASP A 305 2.24 -8.19 0.15
C ASP A 305 0.98 -7.94 1.01
N VAL A 306 0.11 -8.96 1.10
CA VAL A 306 -1.06 -8.95 2.00
C VAL A 306 -0.65 -8.78 3.47
N GLY A 307 0.53 -9.28 3.86
CA GLY A 307 1.03 -9.14 5.23
C GLY A 307 1.34 -7.69 5.59
N ALA A 308 1.76 -6.86 4.63
CA ALA A 308 1.89 -5.42 4.83
C ALA A 308 0.54 -4.75 5.10
N ALA A 309 -0.47 -5.04 4.28
CA ALA A 309 -1.80 -4.50 4.47
C ALA A 309 -2.43 -4.95 5.81
N ALA A 310 -2.18 -6.20 6.23
CA ALA A 310 -2.65 -6.76 7.50
C ALA A 310 -2.07 -6.04 8.73
N ARG A 311 -0.88 -5.43 8.62
CA ARG A 311 -0.26 -4.68 9.73
C ARG A 311 -0.91 -3.31 9.95
N GLU A 312 -1.74 -2.84 9.03
CA GLU A 312 -2.41 -1.56 9.18
C GLU A 312 -3.60 -1.67 10.15
N PRO A 313 -3.75 -0.72 11.09
CA PRO A 313 -4.82 -0.77 12.10
C PRO A 313 -6.23 -0.57 11.53
N PHE A 314 -6.32 -0.03 10.31
CA PHE A 314 -7.56 0.24 9.59
C PHE A 314 -7.43 -0.28 8.15
N LEU A 315 -7.74 -1.56 7.94
CA LEU A 315 -7.51 -2.21 6.65
C LEU A 315 -8.23 -1.51 5.49
N TYR A 316 -9.48 -1.09 5.69
CA TYR A 316 -10.24 -0.38 4.65
C TYR A 316 -9.59 0.94 4.22
N VAL A 317 -8.92 1.65 5.13
CA VAL A 317 -8.19 2.89 4.80
C VAL A 317 -6.96 2.57 3.96
N GLU A 318 -6.21 1.53 4.34
CA GLU A 318 -5.06 1.05 3.58
C GLU A 318 -5.48 0.61 2.18
N GLN A 319 -6.51 -0.23 2.07
CA GLN A 319 -7.08 -0.67 0.81
C GLN A 319 -7.51 0.51 -0.07
N ARG A 320 -8.29 1.45 0.47
CA ARG A 320 -8.73 2.65 -0.27
C ARG A 320 -7.53 3.46 -0.76
N THR A 321 -6.55 3.69 0.11
CA THR A 321 -5.42 4.59 -0.16
C THR A 321 -4.44 3.98 -1.16
N ASN A 322 -4.12 2.70 -1.01
CA ASN A 322 -2.96 2.09 -1.66
C ASN A 322 -3.31 1.04 -2.71
N ALA A 323 -4.55 0.55 -2.79
CA ALA A 323 -4.92 -0.42 -3.83
C ALA A 323 -4.66 0.14 -5.23
N ARG A 324 -3.80 -0.54 -6.00
CA ARG A 324 -3.51 -0.18 -7.40
C ARG A 324 -4.41 -0.90 -8.39
N TYR A 325 -4.97 -2.04 -7.99
CA TYR A 325 -5.89 -2.84 -8.78
C TYR A 325 -7.07 -3.27 -7.92
N VAL A 326 -8.25 -3.22 -8.53
CA VAL A 326 -9.50 -3.72 -7.99
C VAL A 326 -9.88 -4.95 -8.80
N VAL A 327 -10.26 -6.02 -8.10
CA VAL A 327 -10.81 -7.23 -8.70
C VAL A 327 -12.29 -7.32 -8.33
N ARG A 328 -13.16 -7.48 -9.32
CA ARG A 328 -14.60 -7.69 -9.12
C ARG A 328 -14.96 -9.13 -9.44
N VAL A 329 -15.60 -9.80 -8.49
CA VAL A 329 -16.04 -11.20 -8.64
C VAL A 329 -17.56 -11.25 -8.52
N PRO A 330 -18.30 -11.66 -9.55
CA PRO A 330 -19.74 -11.88 -9.47
C PRO A 330 -20.12 -12.89 -8.39
N PHE A 331 -21.26 -12.69 -7.75
CA PHE A 331 -21.72 -13.53 -6.64
C PHE A 331 -21.82 -15.01 -7.02
N GLU A 332 -22.22 -15.33 -8.24
CA GLU A 332 -22.29 -16.69 -8.79
C GLU A 332 -20.91 -17.36 -9.01
N HIS A 333 -19.82 -16.60 -8.87
CA HIS A 333 -18.45 -17.09 -9.04
C HIS A 333 -17.66 -17.13 -7.75
N LEU A 334 -18.21 -16.66 -6.62
CA LEU A 334 -17.49 -16.58 -5.35
C LEU A 334 -17.05 -17.95 -4.83
N ASP A 335 -17.94 -18.95 -4.80
CA ASP A 335 -17.60 -20.32 -4.38
C ASP A 335 -16.50 -20.93 -5.26
N ARG A 336 -16.54 -20.67 -6.57
CA ARG A 336 -15.52 -21.14 -7.51
C ARG A 336 -14.18 -20.40 -7.31
N ALA A 337 -14.21 -19.13 -6.91
CA ALA A 337 -13.03 -18.31 -6.73
C ALA A 337 -12.34 -18.54 -5.38
N PHE A 338 -13.10 -18.74 -4.30
CA PHE A 338 -12.61 -18.74 -2.92
C PHE A 338 -13.01 -19.98 -2.11
N GLY A 339 -13.72 -20.93 -2.72
CA GLY A 339 -14.29 -22.09 -2.03
C GLY A 339 -15.63 -21.78 -1.36
N PRO A 340 -16.54 -22.76 -1.30
CA PRO A 340 -17.81 -22.62 -0.59
C PRO A 340 -17.59 -22.48 0.93
N PRO A 341 -18.62 -22.12 1.71
CA PRO A 341 -18.55 -22.09 3.16
C PRO A 341 -17.98 -23.37 3.76
N ASP A 342 -16.89 -23.25 4.53
CA ASP A 342 -16.24 -24.35 5.22
C ASP A 342 -16.59 -24.30 6.71
N PRO A 343 -17.43 -25.22 7.23
CA PRO A 343 -17.79 -25.23 8.64
C PRO A 343 -16.61 -25.57 9.56
N ALA A 344 -15.51 -26.14 9.05
CA ALA A 344 -14.30 -26.41 9.83
C ALA A 344 -13.38 -25.19 9.96
N ALA A 345 -13.66 -24.10 9.24
CA ALA A 345 -12.89 -22.87 9.38
C ALA A 345 -13.08 -22.30 10.79
N ALA A 346 -11.97 -22.19 11.53
CA ALA A 346 -11.95 -21.76 12.92
C ALA A 346 -11.12 -20.48 13.15
N PRO A 347 -11.45 -19.35 12.51
CA PRO A 347 -10.79 -18.08 12.80
C PRO A 347 -11.16 -17.54 14.19
N ILE A 348 -10.35 -16.61 14.69
CA ILE A 348 -10.67 -15.80 15.86
C ILE A 348 -11.39 -14.54 15.37
N LEU A 349 -12.67 -14.38 15.74
CA LEU A 349 -13.52 -13.30 15.27
C LEU A 349 -13.88 -12.36 16.43
N ILE A 350 -13.43 -11.11 16.34
CA ILE A 350 -13.45 -10.17 17.46
C ILE A 350 -14.43 -9.02 17.20
N PHE A 351 -15.57 -9.06 17.89
CA PHE A 351 -16.55 -7.98 17.94
C PHE A 351 -16.25 -7.02 19.10
N SER A 352 -16.81 -5.81 19.07
CA SER A 352 -16.72 -4.91 20.22
C SER A 352 -17.85 -3.88 20.25
N ILE A 353 -18.02 -3.23 21.40
CA ILE A 353 -18.88 -2.04 21.56
C ILE A 353 -18.27 -0.76 20.95
N GLY A 354 -17.14 -0.86 20.25
CA GLY A 354 -16.39 0.30 19.76
C GLY A 354 -15.57 0.98 20.87
N ARG A 355 -14.64 1.87 20.48
CA ARG A 355 -13.73 2.57 21.40
C ARG A 355 -12.94 1.65 22.34
N THR A 356 -12.59 0.44 21.87
CA THR A 356 -11.82 -0.59 22.57
C THR A 356 -10.39 -0.73 22.02
N GLY A 357 -9.81 0.35 21.50
CA GLY A 357 -8.40 0.42 21.06
C GLY A 357 -8.02 -0.50 19.89
N SER A 358 -8.67 -0.37 18.73
CA SER A 358 -8.35 -1.17 17.52
C SER A 358 -6.86 -1.10 17.16
N THR A 359 -6.23 0.07 17.26
CA THR A 359 -4.79 0.26 16.96
C THR A 359 -3.89 -0.58 17.86
N LEU A 360 -4.14 -0.53 19.18
CA LEU A 360 -3.34 -1.29 20.15
C LEU A 360 -3.54 -2.79 19.94
N LEU A 361 -4.79 -3.22 19.82
CA LEU A 361 -5.10 -4.63 19.61
C LEU A 361 -4.47 -5.17 18.32
N ASN A 362 -4.50 -4.39 17.22
CA ASN A 362 -3.86 -4.79 15.97
C ASN A 362 -2.35 -4.97 16.14
N ALA A 363 -1.68 -4.04 16.84
CA ALA A 363 -0.26 -4.14 17.14
C ALA A 363 0.07 -5.37 18.00
N LEU A 364 -0.73 -5.64 19.03
CA LEU A 364 -0.55 -6.78 19.93
C LEU A 364 -0.79 -8.12 19.22
N LEU A 365 -1.84 -8.23 18.42
CA LEU A 365 -2.10 -9.42 17.61
C LEU A 365 -0.98 -9.63 16.58
N GLY A 366 -0.46 -8.56 15.97
CA GLY A 366 0.69 -8.60 15.09
C GLY A 366 1.99 -9.09 15.75
N CYS A 367 2.09 -9.04 17.08
CA CYS A 367 3.19 -9.67 17.82
C CYS A 367 3.09 -11.19 17.88
N ALA A 368 1.92 -11.78 17.67
CA ALA A 368 1.68 -13.20 17.94
C ALA A 368 1.16 -13.98 16.72
N THR A 369 0.57 -13.29 15.73
CA THR A 369 0.14 -13.88 14.46
C THR A 369 0.53 -12.97 13.29
N SER A 370 0.87 -13.58 12.16
CA SER A 370 1.17 -12.87 10.91
C SER A 370 -0.08 -12.51 10.10
N ARG A 371 -1.27 -12.96 10.54
CA ARG A 371 -2.55 -12.73 9.85
C ARG A 371 -3.64 -12.24 10.82
N ALA A 372 -3.39 -11.07 11.39
CA ALA A 372 -4.41 -10.27 12.07
C ALA A 372 -4.90 -9.18 11.13
N TYR A 373 -6.22 -9.03 11.00
CA TYR A 373 -6.83 -7.96 10.22
C TYR A 373 -7.72 -7.11 11.13
N SER A 374 -7.58 -5.80 11.01
CA SER A 374 -8.39 -4.86 11.78
C SER A 374 -9.26 -4.03 10.84
N GLU A 375 -10.55 -4.06 11.11
CA GLU A 375 -11.60 -3.31 10.44
C GLU A 375 -11.74 -3.60 8.92
N PRO A 376 -11.92 -4.86 8.49
CA PRO A 376 -12.39 -5.15 7.13
C PRO A 376 -13.86 -4.73 6.99
N ASP A 377 -14.16 -3.88 6.01
CA ASP A 377 -15.48 -3.23 5.93
C ASP A 377 -16.55 -4.04 5.19
N ALA A 378 -16.21 -5.14 4.52
CA ALA A 378 -17.19 -6.00 3.86
C ALA A 378 -18.26 -6.51 4.86
N VAL A 379 -17.87 -6.90 6.08
CA VAL A 379 -18.81 -7.31 7.13
C VAL A 379 -19.59 -6.11 7.68
N THR A 380 -18.94 -4.94 7.80
CA THR A 380 -19.61 -3.69 8.18
C THR A 380 -20.77 -3.37 7.22
N GLN A 381 -20.60 -3.59 5.92
CA GLN A 381 -21.65 -3.36 4.93
C GLN A 381 -22.84 -4.29 5.09
N LEU A 382 -22.62 -5.57 5.45
CA LEU A 382 -23.71 -6.48 5.80
C LEU A 382 -24.60 -5.87 6.90
N ALA A 383 -23.99 -5.22 7.89
CA ALA A 383 -24.69 -4.52 8.96
C ALA A 383 -25.36 -3.20 8.55
N LEU A 384 -24.73 -2.40 7.68
CA LEU A 384 -25.25 -1.09 7.31
C LEU A 384 -26.32 -1.15 6.21
N ARG A 385 -26.24 -2.14 5.30
CA ARG A 385 -27.16 -2.34 4.18
C ARG A 385 -28.12 -3.52 4.41
N ARG A 386 -28.55 -3.66 5.68
CA ARG A 386 -29.38 -4.78 6.13
C ARG A 386 -30.64 -4.99 5.27
N PRO A 387 -31.43 -3.94 4.95
CA PRO A 387 -32.61 -4.10 4.10
C PRO A 387 -32.29 -4.65 2.70
N GLU A 388 -31.21 -4.18 2.08
CA GLU A 388 -30.80 -4.58 0.73
C GLU A 388 -30.28 -6.01 0.73
N PHE A 389 -29.46 -6.38 1.72
CA PHE A 389 -29.07 -7.77 1.89
C PHE A 389 -30.30 -8.64 2.12
N ALA A 390 -31.20 -8.28 3.04
CA ALA A 390 -32.41 -9.03 3.37
C ALA A 390 -33.26 -9.44 2.15
N ALA A 391 -33.26 -8.61 1.11
CA ALA A 391 -33.98 -8.87 -0.14
C ALA A 391 -33.35 -9.99 -1.01
N LEU A 392 -32.10 -10.39 -0.75
CA LEU A 392 -31.38 -11.42 -1.51
C LEU A 392 -31.71 -12.86 -1.04
N GLY A 393 -32.28 -13.02 0.15
CA GLY A 393 -32.67 -14.31 0.72
C GLY A 393 -31.61 -14.94 1.62
N THR A 394 -32.07 -15.68 2.63
CA THR A 394 -31.25 -16.13 3.78
C THR A 394 -30.02 -16.96 3.39
N ALA A 395 -30.17 -17.90 2.43
CA ALA A 395 -29.05 -18.72 1.96
C ALA A 395 -27.95 -17.89 1.27
N THR A 396 -28.34 -16.81 0.59
CA THR A 396 -27.40 -15.89 -0.04
C THR A 396 -26.66 -15.05 1.00
N HIS A 397 -27.30 -14.62 2.09
CA HIS A 397 -26.62 -13.81 3.12
C HIS A 397 -25.50 -14.56 3.81
N ARG A 398 -25.75 -15.82 4.19
CA ARG A 398 -24.73 -16.68 4.80
C ARG A 398 -23.51 -16.81 3.88
N ASN A 399 -23.75 -17.01 2.57
CA ASN A 399 -22.66 -17.14 1.62
C ASN A 399 -21.88 -15.83 1.45
N LEU A 400 -22.56 -14.67 1.44
CA LEU A 400 -21.89 -13.38 1.39
C LEU A 400 -21.12 -13.08 2.69
N ALA A 401 -21.63 -13.48 3.85
CA ALA A 401 -20.91 -13.37 5.12
C ALA A 401 -19.64 -14.22 5.14
N TRP A 402 -19.69 -15.45 4.59
CA TRP A 402 -18.51 -16.26 4.34
C TRP A 402 -17.50 -15.53 3.45
N HIS A 403 -17.93 -15.07 2.28
CA HIS A 403 -17.03 -14.43 1.30
C HIS A 403 -16.54 -13.03 1.67
N ALA A 404 -17.19 -12.36 2.63
CA ALA A 404 -16.66 -11.15 3.24
C ALA A 404 -15.34 -11.40 3.99
N LEU A 405 -15.06 -12.67 4.35
CA LEU A 405 -13.90 -13.05 5.16
C LEU A 405 -13.05 -14.17 4.56
N SER A 406 -13.59 -15.04 3.71
CA SER A 406 -12.90 -16.27 3.29
C SER A 406 -11.53 -16.01 2.63
N ALA A 407 -11.41 -14.93 1.85
CA ALA A 407 -10.14 -14.52 1.23
C ALA A 407 -9.10 -14.01 2.24
N LEU A 408 -9.48 -13.65 3.47
CA LEU A 408 -8.57 -13.31 4.56
C LEU A 408 -7.92 -14.56 5.19
N LEU A 409 -8.59 -15.71 5.08
CA LEU A 409 -8.25 -16.93 5.81
C LEU A 409 -7.15 -17.73 5.09
N PRO A 410 -6.01 -18.05 5.75
CA PRO A 410 -5.02 -18.97 5.20
C PRO A 410 -5.58 -20.39 5.06
N SER A 411 -5.04 -21.13 4.09
CA SER A 411 -5.07 -22.59 4.15
C SER A 411 -4.23 -23.08 5.34
N GLY A 412 -4.88 -23.56 6.41
CA GLY A 412 -4.23 -24.33 7.49
C GLY A 412 -3.52 -23.55 8.61
N GLY A 413 -3.98 -22.35 9.01
CA GLY A 413 -3.41 -21.60 10.15
C GLY A 413 -4.39 -20.66 10.86
N GLY A 414 -4.03 -20.18 12.05
CA GLY A 414 -4.86 -19.27 12.87
C GLY A 414 -4.87 -17.83 12.33
N CYS A 415 -6.06 -17.29 12.06
CA CYS A 415 -6.29 -15.92 11.62
C CYS A 415 -7.16 -15.19 12.65
N ALA A 416 -6.86 -13.91 12.91
CA ALA A 416 -7.66 -13.06 13.79
C ALA A 416 -8.25 -11.89 13.00
N VAL A 417 -9.56 -11.65 13.16
CA VAL A 417 -10.23 -10.52 12.51
C VAL A 417 -10.95 -9.68 13.55
N LYS A 418 -10.54 -8.42 13.69
CA LYS A 418 -11.22 -7.43 14.52
C LYS A 418 -12.16 -6.60 13.67
N PHE A 419 -13.45 -6.60 14.01
CA PHE A 419 -14.44 -5.80 13.29
C PHE A 419 -14.66 -4.41 13.90
N ARG A 420 -15.23 -3.51 13.11
CA ARG A 420 -15.84 -2.27 13.60
C ARG A 420 -17.06 -2.58 14.49
N SER A 421 -17.45 -1.65 15.35
CA SER A 421 -18.61 -1.84 16.24
C SER A 421 -19.91 -2.05 15.47
N GLN A 422 -20.08 -1.38 14.34
CA GLN A 422 -21.28 -1.49 13.49
C GLN A 422 -21.49 -2.94 13.00
N ALA A 423 -20.41 -3.69 12.77
CA ALA A 423 -20.48 -5.08 12.34
C ALA A 423 -21.16 -6.01 13.36
N ALA A 424 -21.34 -5.60 14.62
CA ALA A 424 -22.08 -6.38 15.61
C ALA A 424 -23.53 -6.67 15.17
N ARG A 425 -24.14 -5.78 14.38
CA ARG A 425 -25.47 -6.00 13.77
C ARG A 425 -25.46 -7.09 12.69
N ALA A 426 -24.28 -7.51 12.24
CA ALA A 426 -24.06 -8.63 11.33
C ALA A 426 -23.64 -9.93 11.99
N MET A 427 -23.56 -9.95 13.31
CA MET A 427 -23.13 -11.11 14.05
C MET A 427 -23.94 -12.39 13.76
N PRO A 428 -25.28 -12.37 13.61
CA PRO A 428 -26.02 -13.58 13.27
C PRO A 428 -25.53 -14.28 12.00
N ASP A 429 -25.26 -13.52 10.93
CA ASP A 429 -24.80 -14.11 9.66
C ASP A 429 -23.37 -14.65 9.77
N VAL A 430 -22.52 -13.98 10.57
CA VAL A 430 -21.15 -14.42 10.81
C VAL A 430 -21.12 -15.68 11.68
N LEU A 431 -21.99 -15.78 12.69
CA LEU A 431 -22.15 -16.99 13.51
C LEU A 431 -22.57 -18.20 12.65
N ASP A 432 -23.54 -18.01 11.74
CA ASP A 432 -24.01 -19.06 10.84
C ASP A 432 -22.95 -19.43 9.77
N ALA A 433 -22.19 -18.45 9.27
CA ALA A 433 -21.12 -18.69 8.31
C ALA A 433 -19.89 -19.37 8.92
N PHE A 434 -19.61 -19.16 10.22
CA PHE A 434 -18.40 -19.64 10.90
C PHE A 434 -18.72 -20.33 12.23
N PRO A 435 -19.39 -21.50 12.20
CA PRO A 435 -19.83 -22.18 13.44
C PRO A 435 -18.67 -22.66 14.32
N SER A 436 -17.50 -22.94 13.74
CA SER A 436 -16.30 -23.38 14.48
C SER A 436 -15.36 -22.23 14.85
N ALA A 437 -15.73 -20.97 14.57
CA ALA A 437 -14.90 -19.83 14.96
C ALA A 437 -14.91 -19.62 16.47
N ARG A 438 -13.80 -19.07 16.97
CA ARG A 438 -13.68 -18.58 18.33
C ARG A 438 -14.13 -17.12 18.37
N PHE A 439 -15.23 -16.84 19.05
CA PHE A 439 -15.81 -15.51 19.10
C PHE A 439 -15.34 -14.75 20.34
N ILE A 440 -14.83 -13.54 20.14
CA ILE A 440 -14.40 -12.65 21.20
C ILE A 440 -15.26 -11.40 21.16
N TYR A 441 -15.76 -10.97 22.31
CA TYR A 441 -16.40 -9.67 22.48
C TYR A 441 -15.55 -8.76 23.36
N LEU A 442 -15.02 -7.69 22.80
CA LEU A 442 -14.28 -6.67 23.53
C LEU A 442 -15.23 -5.62 24.11
N LEU A 443 -15.12 -5.44 25.42
CA LEU A 443 -15.83 -4.45 26.20
C LEU A 443 -14.87 -3.39 26.73
N ARG A 444 -15.44 -2.29 27.17
CA ARG A 444 -14.77 -1.24 27.93
C ARG A 444 -15.72 -0.78 29.01
N GLU A 445 -15.20 -0.39 30.17
CA GLU A 445 -16.03 0.13 31.25
C GLU A 445 -16.86 1.32 30.77
N ARG A 446 -18.16 1.35 31.13
CA ARG A 446 -19.15 2.25 30.55
C ARG A 446 -18.74 3.72 30.58
N ARG A 447 -18.29 4.22 31.73
CA ARG A 447 -17.87 5.62 31.87
C ARG A 447 -16.60 5.93 31.06
N ALA A 448 -15.64 5.00 31.04
CA ALA A 448 -14.42 5.14 30.24
C ALA A 448 -14.72 5.11 28.73
N TRP A 449 -15.66 4.27 28.32
CA TRP A 449 -16.20 4.21 26.96
C TRP A 449 -16.89 5.52 26.58
N GLY A 450 -17.84 6.00 27.39
CA GLY A 450 -18.57 7.26 27.12
C GLY A 450 -17.63 8.46 27.00
N ARG A 451 -16.64 8.56 27.90
CA ARG A 451 -15.58 9.59 27.80
C ARG A 451 -14.82 9.48 26.48
N SER A 452 -14.48 8.26 26.05
CA SER A 452 -13.76 8.06 24.80
C SER A 452 -14.60 8.41 23.57
N VAL A 453 -15.92 8.15 23.58
CA VAL A 453 -16.85 8.58 22.53
C VAL A 453 -16.88 10.10 22.44
N HIS A 454 -17.15 10.79 23.55
CA HIS A 454 -17.22 12.26 23.58
C HIS A 454 -15.96 12.93 23.05
N ARG A 455 -14.79 12.41 23.40
CA ARG A 455 -13.50 12.96 22.94
C ARG A 455 -13.21 12.66 21.47
N ALA A 456 -13.58 11.49 20.99
CA ALA A 456 -13.33 11.09 19.60
C ALA A 456 -14.32 11.75 18.62
N PHE A 457 -15.56 11.97 19.07
CA PHE A 457 -16.64 12.52 18.27
C PHE A 457 -17.33 13.66 19.03
N PRO A 458 -16.71 14.85 19.08
CA PRO A 458 -17.32 16.02 19.71
C PRO A 458 -18.66 16.35 19.05
N GLY A 459 -19.73 16.42 19.85
CA GLY A 459 -21.08 16.70 19.35
C GLY A 459 -22.01 15.49 19.24
N THR A 460 -21.53 14.27 19.51
CA THR A 460 -22.43 13.10 19.65
C THR A 460 -23.45 13.35 20.75
N ASP A 461 -24.71 13.02 20.49
CA ASP A 461 -25.81 13.12 21.46
C ASP A 461 -25.69 12.04 22.55
N SER A 462 -25.97 12.41 23.80
CA SER A 462 -25.83 11.49 24.95
C SER A 462 -26.85 10.34 24.91
N ASP A 463 -28.08 10.59 24.45
CA ASP A 463 -29.11 9.55 24.31
C ASP A 463 -28.82 8.63 23.12
N GLU A 464 -28.22 9.15 22.05
CA GLU A 464 -27.67 8.35 20.95
C GLU A 464 -26.54 7.43 21.42
N ALA A 465 -25.53 7.97 22.12
CA ALA A 465 -24.42 7.17 22.64
C ALA A 465 -24.90 6.07 23.61
N ALA A 466 -25.89 6.35 24.45
CA ALA A 466 -26.49 5.34 25.33
C ALA A 466 -27.18 4.21 24.54
N ARG A 467 -27.86 4.55 23.43
CA ARG A 467 -28.48 3.55 22.53
C ARG A 467 -27.44 2.71 21.80
N GLU A 468 -26.33 3.30 21.35
CA GLU A 468 -25.23 2.53 20.75
C GLU A 468 -24.62 1.54 21.75
N LEU A 469 -24.42 1.95 23.00
CA LEU A 469 -23.94 1.05 24.04
C LEU A 469 -24.93 -0.09 24.31
N LEU A 470 -26.24 0.20 24.32
CA LEU A 470 -27.31 -0.78 24.47
C LEU A 470 -27.29 -1.81 23.34
N ASP A 471 -27.14 -1.37 22.09
CA ASP A 471 -26.99 -2.26 20.92
C ASP A 471 -25.79 -3.19 21.08
N GLY A 472 -24.67 -2.66 21.61
CA GLY A 472 -23.50 -3.46 21.96
C GLY A 472 -23.78 -4.53 23.02
N VAL A 473 -24.47 -4.20 24.11
CA VAL A 473 -24.85 -5.16 25.17
C VAL A 473 -25.79 -6.24 24.62
N ARG A 474 -26.76 -5.86 23.78
CA ARG A 474 -27.67 -6.82 23.13
C ARG A 474 -26.93 -7.77 22.19
N SER A 475 -25.97 -7.27 21.43
CA SER A 475 -25.16 -8.09 20.53
C SER A 475 -24.28 -9.09 21.30
N LEU A 476 -23.72 -8.70 22.45
CA LEU A 476 -23.04 -9.63 23.34
C LEU A 476 -23.99 -10.71 23.88
N ALA A 477 -25.18 -10.32 24.35
CA ALA A 477 -26.17 -11.27 24.86
C ALA A 477 -26.57 -12.29 23.78
N LEU A 478 -26.75 -11.83 22.54
CA LEU A 478 -26.96 -12.71 21.38
C LEU A 478 -25.81 -13.71 21.22
N MET A 479 -24.56 -13.22 21.18
CA MET A 479 -23.37 -14.08 21.04
C MET A 479 -23.29 -15.15 22.14
N ARG A 480 -23.60 -14.78 23.39
CA ARG A 480 -23.61 -15.68 24.55
C ARG A 480 -24.76 -16.68 24.54
N SER A 481 -25.82 -16.39 23.79
CA SER A 481 -26.95 -17.30 23.61
C SER A 481 -26.77 -18.25 22.42
N ALA A 482 -25.81 -17.97 21.55
CA ALA A 482 -25.47 -18.86 20.44
C ALA A 482 -24.64 -20.05 20.95
N ASP A 483 -24.82 -21.20 20.31
CA ASP A 483 -24.09 -22.44 20.60
C ASP A 483 -22.69 -22.40 19.93
N VAL A 484 -21.87 -21.44 20.34
CA VAL A 484 -20.52 -21.21 19.81
C VAL A 484 -19.52 -20.95 20.94
N GLU A 485 -18.24 -21.18 20.66
CA GLU A 485 -17.17 -20.81 21.58
C GLU A 485 -17.06 -19.28 21.69
N SER A 486 -17.41 -18.73 22.86
CA SER A 486 -17.45 -17.28 23.09
C SER A 486 -16.72 -16.83 24.35
N HIS A 487 -15.93 -15.75 24.23
CA HIS A 487 -15.24 -15.11 25.35
C HIS A 487 -15.49 -13.60 25.39
N VAL A 488 -15.44 -13.05 26.60
CA VAL A 488 -15.50 -11.61 26.84
C VAL A 488 -14.14 -11.16 27.34
N VAL A 489 -13.64 -10.08 26.77
CA VAL A 489 -12.37 -9.46 27.15
C VAL A 489 -12.64 -7.98 27.45
N HIS A 490 -12.11 -7.49 28.57
CA HIS A 490 -12.20 -6.08 28.91
C HIS A 490 -10.95 -5.35 28.40
N TYR A 491 -11.17 -4.16 27.82
CA TYR A 491 -10.09 -3.28 27.37
C TYR A 491 -9.13 -2.94 28.51
N GLU A 492 -9.65 -2.80 29.72
CA GLU A 492 -8.86 -2.54 30.92
C GLU A 492 -7.87 -3.69 31.21
N ASP A 493 -8.28 -4.95 30.99
CA ASP A 493 -7.41 -6.12 31.14
C ASP A 493 -6.36 -6.17 30.02
N LEU A 494 -6.74 -5.77 28.79
CA LEU A 494 -5.81 -5.68 27.65
C LEU A 494 -4.66 -4.71 27.94
N VAL A 495 -4.95 -3.61 28.65
CA VAL A 495 -3.95 -2.62 29.04
C VAL A 495 -3.14 -3.07 30.25
N ALA A 496 -3.79 -3.67 31.25
CA ALA A 496 -3.13 -4.06 32.50
C ALA A 496 -2.28 -5.33 32.38
N ALA A 497 -2.70 -6.29 31.56
CA ALA A 497 -2.06 -7.59 31.38
C ALA A 497 -2.13 -8.05 29.90
N PRO A 498 -1.45 -7.34 28.98
CA PRO A 498 -1.55 -7.58 27.55
C PRO A 498 -1.12 -8.99 27.14
N GLU A 499 -0.11 -9.57 27.79
CA GLU A 499 0.34 -10.94 27.50
C GLU A 499 -0.76 -11.96 27.82
N HIS A 500 -1.42 -11.80 28.96
CA HIS A 500 -2.51 -12.68 29.39
C HIS A 500 -3.69 -12.60 28.42
N VAL A 501 -4.07 -11.39 28.02
CA VAL A 501 -5.17 -11.19 27.07
C VAL A 501 -4.82 -11.74 25.70
N VAL A 502 -3.60 -11.52 25.18
CA VAL A 502 -3.19 -12.09 23.89
C VAL A 502 -3.18 -13.62 23.94
N ALA A 503 -2.70 -14.24 25.03
CA ALA A 503 -2.77 -15.69 25.22
C ALA A 503 -4.22 -16.20 25.19
N GLN A 504 -5.11 -15.50 25.91
CA GLN A 504 -6.55 -15.80 25.93
C GLN A 504 -7.20 -15.67 24.55
N LEU A 505 -6.86 -14.63 23.77
CA LEU A 505 -7.38 -14.45 22.41
C LEU A 505 -6.99 -15.61 21.50
N LEU A 506 -5.74 -16.06 21.61
CA LEU A 506 -5.20 -17.16 20.80
C LEU A 506 -5.59 -18.56 21.29
N GLY A 507 -6.18 -18.67 22.49
CA GLY A 507 -6.51 -19.96 23.09
C GLY A 507 -5.28 -20.76 23.50
N THR A 508 -4.16 -20.09 23.81
CA THR A 508 -2.92 -20.72 24.28
C THR A 508 -2.71 -20.49 25.78
N PRO A 509 -2.17 -21.47 26.54
CA PRO A 509 -1.90 -21.28 27.96
C PRO A 509 -0.77 -20.28 28.21
N ASP A 510 0.25 -20.25 27.34
CA ASP A 510 1.42 -19.38 27.45
C ASP A 510 1.86 -18.84 26.08
N LEU A 511 2.52 -17.68 26.09
CA LEU A 511 3.16 -17.09 24.91
C LEU A 511 4.66 -17.40 24.90
N SER A 512 5.25 -17.46 23.70
CA SER A 512 6.70 -17.60 23.59
C SER A 512 7.43 -16.38 24.17
N PRO A 513 8.65 -16.55 24.73
CA PRO A 513 9.43 -15.42 25.25
C PRO A 513 9.66 -14.30 24.22
N GLU A 514 9.81 -14.67 22.93
CA GLU A 514 9.92 -13.72 21.83
C GLU A 514 8.63 -12.89 21.65
N THR A 515 7.47 -13.56 21.68
CA THR A 515 6.17 -12.88 21.57
C THR A 515 5.95 -11.94 22.75
N THR A 516 6.25 -12.39 23.97
CA THR A 516 6.20 -11.58 25.19
C THR A 516 7.09 -10.34 25.06
N ALA A 517 8.34 -10.49 24.62
CA ALA A 517 9.24 -9.36 24.42
C ALA A 517 8.72 -8.35 23.37
N ARG A 518 8.13 -8.83 22.27
CA ARG A 518 7.47 -7.97 21.26
C ARG A 518 6.29 -7.20 21.84
N ILE A 519 5.44 -7.86 22.63
CA ILE A 519 4.31 -7.23 23.32
C ILE A 519 4.81 -6.13 24.26
N THR A 520 5.81 -6.41 25.09
CA THR A 520 6.41 -5.43 26.00
C THR A 520 6.93 -4.21 25.24
N ALA A 521 7.57 -4.41 24.09
CA ALA A 521 8.07 -3.32 23.25
C ALA A 521 6.94 -2.46 22.65
N VAL A 522 5.85 -3.09 22.20
CA VAL A 522 4.64 -2.37 21.72
C VAL A 522 4.05 -1.51 22.83
N MET A 523 3.87 -2.07 24.03
CA MET A 523 3.31 -1.35 25.17
C MET A 523 4.20 -0.18 25.62
N ALA A 524 5.53 -0.37 25.63
CA ALA A 524 6.47 0.70 25.96
C ALA A 524 6.41 1.85 24.95
N ARG A 525 6.35 1.54 23.64
CA ARG A 525 6.20 2.54 22.58
C ARG A 525 4.87 3.28 22.69
N ASP A 526 3.79 2.55 22.94
CA ASP A 526 2.44 3.13 23.07
C ASP A 526 2.38 4.14 24.23
N ALA A 527 2.99 3.81 25.37
CA ALA A 527 3.15 4.68 26.52
C ALA A 527 4.02 5.93 26.22
N GLN A 528 5.14 5.76 25.50
CA GLN A 528 6.05 6.87 25.14
C GLN A 528 5.49 7.80 24.05
N ALA A 529 4.71 7.26 23.11
CA ALA A 529 4.15 8.02 21.99
C ALA A 529 2.93 8.87 22.38
N GLY A 530 2.45 8.78 23.63
CA GLY A 530 1.23 9.45 24.06
C GLY A 530 0.04 9.06 23.20
N SER A 531 -0.07 7.78 22.81
CA SER A 531 -1.21 7.28 22.03
C SER A 531 -2.51 7.33 22.88
N GLU A 532 -3.65 6.84 22.37
CA GLU A 532 -4.97 6.95 23.03
C GLU A 532 -4.95 6.65 24.55
N ILE A 533 -4.12 5.73 25.04
CA ILE A 533 -3.97 5.44 26.49
C ILE A 533 -3.42 6.65 27.26
N GLY A 534 -2.37 7.29 26.77
CA GLY A 534 -1.81 8.52 27.35
C GLY A 534 -2.70 9.75 27.11
N ARG A 535 -3.30 9.87 25.93
CA ARG A 535 -4.16 11.00 25.55
C ARG A 535 -5.47 11.05 26.32
N THR A 536 -6.07 9.91 26.68
CA THR A 536 -7.32 9.92 27.47
C THR A 536 -7.07 10.29 28.95
N SER A 537 -5.83 10.12 29.43
CA SER A 537 -5.46 10.31 30.83
C SER A 537 -4.84 11.68 31.12
N ALA A 538 -4.09 12.24 30.16
CA ALA A 538 -3.25 13.43 30.37
C ALA A 538 -3.71 14.71 29.63
N ALA A 539 -4.68 14.61 28.70
CA ALA A 539 -5.23 15.80 28.04
C ALA A 539 -6.15 16.58 29.00
N PRO A 540 -6.10 17.93 28.99
CA PRO A 540 -7.03 18.74 29.77
C PRO A 540 -8.47 18.37 29.41
N GLU A 541 -9.35 18.30 30.40
CA GLU A 541 -10.76 17.99 30.20
C GLU A 541 -11.38 18.98 29.18
N PRO A 542 -11.91 18.49 28.05
CA PRO A 542 -12.60 19.34 27.08
C PRO A 542 -13.80 20.05 27.74
N ARG A 543 -14.08 21.29 27.31
CA ARG A 543 -15.25 22.02 27.80
C ARG A 543 -16.52 21.20 27.56
N GLY A 544 -17.27 20.92 28.63
CA GLY A 544 -18.55 20.24 28.56
C GLY A 544 -18.51 18.72 28.79
N GLU A 545 -17.33 18.10 28.91
CA GLU A 545 -17.21 16.64 29.12
C GLU A 545 -17.95 16.17 30.38
N ARG A 546 -17.71 16.81 31.54
CA ARG A 546 -18.44 16.49 32.79
C ARG A 546 -19.96 16.54 32.64
N ARG A 547 -20.48 17.56 31.96
CA ARG A 547 -21.94 17.71 31.76
C ARG A 547 -22.46 16.62 30.84
N TRP A 548 -21.78 16.41 29.71
CA TRP A 548 -22.15 15.38 28.73
C TRP A 548 -22.15 13.98 29.35
N LEU A 549 -21.17 13.67 30.20
CA LEU A 549 -21.10 12.39 30.92
C LEU A 549 -22.25 12.22 31.92
N ALA A 550 -22.66 13.29 32.62
CA ALA A 550 -23.82 13.24 33.49
C ALA A 550 -25.12 13.00 32.69
N ASP A 551 -25.27 13.66 31.54
CA ASP A 551 -26.41 13.47 30.64
C ASP A 551 -26.43 12.05 30.05
N PHE A 552 -25.25 11.51 29.68
CA PHE A 552 -25.08 10.12 29.23
C PHE A 552 -25.44 9.10 30.32
N ASP A 553 -24.98 9.32 31.56
CA ASP A 553 -25.32 8.47 32.70
C ASP A 553 -26.83 8.45 32.95
N ALA A 554 -27.48 9.61 32.87
CA ALA A 554 -28.92 9.75 33.04
C ALA A 554 -29.70 9.07 31.90
N ALA A 555 -29.25 9.22 30.65
CA ALA A 555 -29.83 8.53 29.49
C ALA A 555 -29.70 7.01 29.63
N TRP A 556 -28.50 6.52 29.97
CA TRP A 556 -28.24 5.10 30.18
C TRP A 556 -29.12 4.51 31.29
N ALA A 557 -29.25 5.19 32.43
CA ALA A 557 -30.07 4.71 33.54
C ALA A 557 -31.53 4.42 33.15
N LYS A 558 -32.08 5.15 32.16
CA LYS A 558 -33.44 4.95 31.64
C LYS A 558 -33.59 3.69 30.78
N ILE A 559 -32.54 3.32 30.04
CA ILE A 559 -32.61 2.27 29.01
C ILE A 559 -31.76 1.03 29.34
N ARG A 560 -31.01 1.05 30.44
CA ARG A 560 -30.07 -0.03 30.80
C ARG A 560 -30.80 -1.37 30.97
N PRO A 561 -30.32 -2.44 30.32
CA PRO A 561 -30.93 -3.76 30.42
C PRO A 561 -30.28 -4.52 31.58
N ALA A 562 -30.66 -4.20 32.82
CA ALA A 562 -30.00 -4.74 34.04
C ALA A 562 -29.82 -6.27 34.00
N HIS A 563 -30.87 -7.01 33.63
CA HIS A 563 -30.82 -8.47 33.50
C HIS A 563 -29.77 -9.00 32.49
N LEU A 564 -29.51 -8.27 31.39
CA LEU A 564 -28.48 -8.66 30.42
C LEU A 564 -27.08 -8.33 30.95
N ILE A 565 -26.93 -7.19 31.60
CA ILE A 565 -25.65 -6.74 32.16
C ILE A 565 -25.21 -7.71 33.26
N ASP A 566 -26.06 -7.97 34.24
CA ASP A 566 -25.75 -8.83 35.39
C ASP A 566 -25.39 -10.25 34.93
N ARG A 567 -26.06 -10.74 33.88
CA ARG A 567 -25.85 -12.08 33.34
C ARG A 567 -24.61 -12.19 32.45
N HIS A 568 -24.31 -11.20 31.63
CA HIS A 568 -23.34 -11.35 30.53
C HIS A 568 -22.10 -10.45 30.64
N CYS A 569 -22.20 -9.31 31.33
CA CYS A 569 -21.11 -8.33 31.43
C CYS A 569 -21.17 -7.45 32.70
N PRO A 570 -21.18 -8.03 33.91
CA PRO A 570 -21.35 -7.26 35.16
C PRO A 570 -20.25 -6.20 35.36
N ARG A 571 -19.04 -6.45 34.85
CA ARG A 571 -17.91 -5.49 34.89
C ARG A 571 -18.11 -4.25 34.01
N LEU A 572 -19.11 -4.21 33.13
CA LEU A 572 -19.42 -3.01 32.34
C LEU A 572 -19.70 -1.79 33.26
N GLU A 573 -20.28 -2.03 34.43
CA GLU A 573 -20.67 -1.01 35.41
C GLU A 573 -19.64 -0.79 36.54
N ALA A 574 -18.56 -1.57 36.58
CA ALA A 574 -17.66 -1.65 37.75
C ALA A 574 -16.88 -0.34 38.07
N GLY A 575 -16.77 0.60 37.12
CA GLY A 575 -16.09 1.89 37.30
C GLY A 575 -16.94 3.03 37.88
N GLY A 576 -18.06 2.73 38.55
CA GLY A 576 -19.08 3.69 38.99
C GLY A 576 -19.14 4.03 40.49
N ALA A 577 -18.28 3.45 41.33
CA ALA A 577 -18.23 3.76 42.76
C ALA A 577 -16.80 4.05 43.22
N ALA A 578 -16.35 5.29 42.99
CA ALA A 578 -15.34 5.98 43.78
C ALA A 578 -15.57 7.48 43.65
#